data_AF-A0A7K4CPX4-F1
#
_entry.id   AF-A0A7K4CPX4-F1
#
_cell.length_a   1.000
_cell.length_b   1.000
_cell.length_c   1.000
_cell.angle_alpha   90.00
_cell.angle_beta   90.00
_cell.angle_gamma   90.00
#
_symmetry.space_group_name_H-M   'P 1'
#
loop_
_entity.id
_entity.type
_entity.pdbx_description
1 polymer ?
#
loop_
_entity_poly.entity_id
_entity_poly.type
_entity_poly.pdbx_seq_one_letter_code
_entity_poly.pdbx_strand_id
1 'polypeptide(L)'
;MGKKTFFIADDEINSAVNDIVASAQEQIVLVSPWFELNTHLMDKILDALQAKIKVVVLTRPETENPKHKAALAELRKRGATINIDPVLHAKLVLTDESEMLMFSSNLIQTSLGRNHECGIYTEDKDLIEPATDYVTQIMERHGTNEDGGHCVCCNAPMTIDKKGRKVRCLDCYKKDVVNARFCHGCGGAKGVTIEKPLCKDCWTRLNKP
;
A
#
# COMPACT_ATOMS: atom_id res chain seq x y z
N MET A 1 -24.52 21.04 4.93
CA MET A 1 -24.05 21.02 3.53
C MET A 1 -24.43 19.65 2.97
N GLY A 2 -25.05 19.58 1.79
CA GLY A 2 -25.46 18.29 1.21
C GLY A 2 -24.23 17.48 0.81
N LYS A 3 -24.27 16.16 1.04
CA LYS A 3 -23.26 15.22 0.56
C LYS A 3 -23.15 15.37 -0.97
N LYS A 4 -21.95 15.53 -1.52
CA LYS A 4 -21.73 15.49 -2.96
C LYS A 4 -21.22 14.12 -3.37
N THR A 5 -21.95 13.48 -4.27
CA THR A 5 -21.53 12.24 -4.93
C THR A 5 -21.88 12.35 -6.40
N PHE A 6 -20.92 12.11 -7.28
CA PHE A 6 -21.14 12.20 -8.72
C PHE A 6 -20.31 11.18 -9.49
N PHE A 7 -20.88 10.76 -10.62
CA PHE A 7 -20.24 9.88 -11.59
C PHE A 7 -19.26 10.67 -12.45
N ILE A 8 -18.16 10.04 -12.85
CA ILE A 8 -17.09 10.60 -13.67
C ILE A 8 -16.81 9.62 -14.81
N ALA A 9 -16.68 10.11 -16.04
CA ALA A 9 -16.45 9.29 -17.21
C ALA A 9 -15.11 9.59 -17.89
N ASP A 10 -14.44 8.55 -18.38
CA ASP A 10 -13.36 8.62 -19.35
C ASP A 10 -12.25 9.64 -18.99
N ASP A 11 -12.11 10.71 -19.77
CA ASP A 11 -11.06 11.72 -19.63
C ASP A 11 -11.23 12.60 -18.39
N GLU A 12 -12.46 12.75 -17.87
CA GLU A 12 -12.75 13.49 -16.65
C GLU A 12 -12.07 12.85 -15.42
N ILE A 13 -11.77 11.55 -15.46
CA ILE A 13 -11.08 10.85 -14.37
C ILE A 13 -9.69 11.47 -14.13
N ASN A 14 -8.98 11.85 -15.20
CA ASN A 14 -7.68 12.49 -15.05
C ASN A 14 -7.78 13.83 -14.34
N SER A 15 -8.75 14.67 -14.72
CA SER A 15 -8.96 15.95 -14.03
C SER A 15 -9.29 15.69 -12.58
N ALA A 16 -10.27 14.83 -12.32
CA ALA A 16 -10.74 14.54 -10.97
C ALA A 16 -9.61 14.01 -10.06
N VAL A 17 -8.73 13.14 -10.57
CA VAL A 17 -7.57 12.64 -9.81
C VAL A 17 -6.57 13.77 -9.53
N ASN A 18 -6.27 14.64 -10.49
CA ASN A 18 -5.37 15.76 -10.24
C ASN A 18 -5.99 16.77 -9.27
N ASP A 19 -7.30 17.01 -9.37
CA ASP A 19 -8.03 17.97 -8.55
C ASP A 19 -8.09 17.51 -7.09
N ILE A 20 -8.48 16.25 -6.82
CA ILE A 20 -8.54 15.71 -5.45
C ILE A 20 -7.16 15.66 -4.79
N VAL A 21 -6.10 15.34 -5.54
CA VAL A 21 -4.72 15.34 -5.01
C VAL A 21 -4.24 16.76 -4.72
N ALA A 22 -4.63 17.74 -5.55
CA ALA A 22 -4.25 19.13 -5.37
C ALA A 22 -5.04 19.84 -4.26
N SER A 23 -6.26 19.39 -3.93
CA SER A 23 -7.09 19.96 -2.86
C SER A 23 -6.71 19.48 -1.46
N ALA A 24 -5.97 18.37 -1.35
CA ALA A 24 -5.59 17.77 -0.08
C ALA A 24 -4.79 18.72 0.82
N GLN A 25 -5.05 18.66 2.12
CA GLN A 25 -4.47 19.57 3.13
C GLN A 25 -3.63 18.84 4.17
N GLU A 26 -3.98 17.60 4.52
CA GLU A 26 -3.38 16.85 5.62
C GLU A 26 -2.82 15.51 5.15
N GLN A 27 -3.61 14.74 4.40
CA GLN A 27 -3.25 13.40 3.99
C GLN A 27 -3.79 13.03 2.60
N ILE A 28 -2.97 12.31 1.84
CA ILE A 28 -3.34 11.65 0.59
C ILE A 28 -3.04 10.17 0.74
N VAL A 29 -4.04 9.32 0.47
CA VAL A 29 -3.86 7.87 0.32
C VAL A 29 -4.11 7.50 -1.13
N LEU A 30 -3.05 7.02 -1.79
CA LEU A 30 -3.08 6.58 -3.18
C LEU A 30 -3.11 5.06 -3.23
N VAL A 31 -4.17 4.49 -3.79
CA VAL A 31 -4.28 3.05 -4.01
C VAL A 31 -4.24 2.82 -5.51
N SER A 32 -3.19 2.19 -6.03
CA SER A 32 -3.09 1.83 -7.44
C SER A 32 -2.02 0.77 -7.65
N PRO A 33 -2.20 -0.20 -8.57
CA PRO A 33 -1.18 -1.21 -8.81
C PRO A 33 0.09 -0.62 -9.41
N TRP A 34 0.01 0.48 -10.17
CA TRP A 34 1.13 1.01 -10.95
C TRP A 34 1.23 2.53 -10.87
N PHE A 35 2.47 3.03 -10.85
CA PHE A 35 2.81 4.45 -10.83
C PHE A 35 3.92 4.73 -11.85
N GLU A 36 3.94 5.92 -12.44
CA GLU A 36 4.99 6.37 -13.35
C GLU A 36 5.45 7.80 -13.00
N LEU A 37 6.75 8.08 -13.14
CA LEU A 37 7.35 9.36 -12.77
C LEU A 37 6.91 10.54 -13.63
N ASN A 38 6.84 10.34 -14.95
CA ASN A 38 6.66 11.45 -15.89
C ASN A 38 5.16 11.71 -16.16
N THR A 39 4.39 11.96 -15.10
CA THR A 39 2.94 12.19 -15.17
C THR A 39 2.58 13.44 -14.38
N HIS A 40 1.55 14.18 -14.82
CA HIS A 40 1.04 15.34 -14.09
C HIS A 40 0.62 14.99 -12.64
N LEU A 41 0.06 13.80 -12.46
CA LEU A 41 -0.27 13.28 -11.15
C LEU A 41 0.98 13.17 -10.25
N MET A 42 2.08 12.63 -10.76
CA MET A 42 3.32 12.52 -9.99
C MET A 42 3.82 13.90 -9.55
N ASP A 43 3.80 14.90 -10.43
CA ASP A 43 4.18 16.28 -10.08
C ASP A 43 3.35 16.80 -8.89
N LYS A 44 2.03 16.59 -8.91
CA LYS A 44 1.14 16.97 -7.81
C LYS A 44 1.43 16.23 -6.50
N ILE A 45 1.75 14.94 -6.57
CA ILE A 45 2.12 14.16 -5.37
C ILE A 45 3.43 14.68 -4.78
N LEU A 46 4.40 15.03 -5.63
CA LEU A 46 5.68 15.58 -5.21
C LEU A 46 5.53 16.98 -4.60
N ASP A 47 4.64 17.82 -5.16
CA ASP A 47 4.27 19.12 -4.59
C ASP A 47 3.64 18.95 -3.19
N ALA A 48 2.72 17.99 -3.03
CA ALA A 48 2.09 17.70 -1.74
C ALA A 48 3.10 17.23 -0.69
N LEU A 49 4.02 16.32 -1.05
CA LEU A 49 5.13 15.91 -0.18
C LEU A 49 6.03 17.08 0.22
N GLN A 50 6.31 18.00 -0.71
CA GLN A 50 7.06 19.22 -0.43
C GLN A 50 6.32 20.14 0.54
N ALA A 51 5.00 20.26 0.40
CA ALA A 51 4.11 20.97 1.31
C ALA A 51 3.89 20.24 2.66
N LYS A 52 4.57 19.12 2.91
CA LYS A 52 4.49 18.30 4.14
C LYS A 52 3.14 17.62 4.37
N ILE A 53 2.34 17.47 3.32
CA ILE A 53 1.14 16.62 3.33
C ILE A 53 1.58 15.16 3.45
N LYS A 54 0.91 14.39 4.30
CA LYS A 54 1.21 12.97 4.50
C LYS A 54 0.76 12.19 3.28
N VAL A 55 1.70 11.58 2.55
CA VAL A 55 1.36 10.71 1.41
C VAL A 55 1.59 9.26 1.78
N VAL A 56 0.54 8.45 1.65
CA VAL A 56 0.57 7.00 1.81
C VAL A 56 0.21 6.35 0.48
N VAL A 57 1.00 5.39 0.03
CA VAL A 57 0.80 4.67 -1.23
C VAL A 57 0.57 3.20 -0.90
N LEU A 58 -0.49 2.61 -1.43
CA LEU A 58 -0.72 1.17 -1.45
C LEU A 58 -0.62 0.68 -2.89
N THR A 59 0.32 -0.22 -3.16
CA THR A 59 0.71 -0.58 -4.53
C THR A 59 1.24 -2.02 -4.67
N ARG A 60 1.61 -2.43 -5.88
CA ARG A 60 2.19 -3.76 -6.16
C ARG A 60 3.72 -3.76 -6.02
N PRO A 61 4.37 -4.95 -5.97
CA PRO A 61 5.82 -5.05 -5.86
C PRO A 61 6.60 -4.43 -7.03
N GLU A 62 7.78 -3.87 -6.72
CA GLU A 62 8.70 -3.25 -7.70
C GLU A 62 9.24 -4.19 -8.78
N THR A 63 9.18 -5.50 -8.54
CA THR A 63 9.83 -6.52 -9.37
C THR A 63 9.19 -6.65 -10.76
N GLU A 64 7.99 -6.10 -10.96
CA GLU A 64 7.21 -6.31 -12.18
C GLU A 64 7.46 -5.25 -13.26
N ASN A 65 7.90 -4.03 -12.89
CA ASN A 65 7.99 -2.92 -13.86
C ASN A 65 9.08 -1.89 -13.48
N PRO A 66 10.11 -1.65 -14.33
CA PRO A 66 11.17 -0.67 -14.06
C PRO A 66 10.69 0.77 -13.85
N LYS A 67 9.66 1.22 -14.59
CA LYS A 67 9.09 2.57 -14.42
C LYS A 67 8.41 2.71 -13.07
N HIS A 68 7.67 1.68 -12.68
CA HIS A 68 7.02 1.61 -11.38
C HIS A 68 8.04 1.63 -10.25
N LYS A 69 9.11 0.82 -10.36
CA LYS A 69 10.23 0.84 -9.43
C LYS A 69 10.85 2.23 -9.28
N ALA A 70 11.09 2.92 -10.39
CA ALA A 70 11.63 4.28 -10.37
C ALA A 70 10.68 5.28 -9.68
N ALA A 71 9.37 5.17 -9.92
CA ALA A 71 8.35 5.99 -9.26
C ALA A 71 8.35 5.77 -7.74
N LEU A 72 8.34 4.52 -7.28
CA LEU A 72 8.35 4.21 -5.85
C LEU A 72 9.66 4.64 -5.18
N ALA A 73 10.80 4.54 -5.86
CA ALA A 73 12.07 5.02 -5.34
C ALA A 73 12.06 6.54 -5.10
N GLU A 74 11.51 7.33 -6.03
CA GLU A 74 11.40 8.78 -5.86
C GLU A 74 10.40 9.15 -4.77
N LEU A 75 9.24 8.49 -4.71
CA LEU A 75 8.24 8.72 -3.66
C LEU A 75 8.80 8.45 -2.27
N ARG A 76 9.52 7.32 -2.08
CA ARG A 76 10.22 7.02 -0.81
C ARG A 76 11.26 8.08 -0.47
N LYS A 77 12.09 8.47 -1.44
CA LYS A 77 13.11 9.51 -1.26
C LYS A 77 12.51 10.84 -0.80
N ARG A 78 11.28 11.15 -1.21
CA ARG A 78 10.56 12.38 -0.88
C ARG A 78 9.68 12.27 0.37
N GLY A 79 9.66 11.10 1.02
CA GLY A 79 9.04 10.90 2.33
C GLY A 79 7.65 10.25 2.29
N ALA A 80 7.22 9.71 1.16
CA ALA A 80 5.97 8.94 1.10
C ALA A 80 6.11 7.60 1.83
N THR A 81 5.06 7.19 2.53
CA THR A 81 4.94 5.85 3.09
C THR A 81 4.42 4.91 2.00
N ILE A 82 5.22 3.93 1.59
CA ILE A 82 4.82 2.93 0.60
C ILE A 82 4.37 1.66 1.32
N ASN A 83 3.27 1.04 0.90
CA ASN A 83 2.77 -0.25 1.35
C ASN A 83 2.58 -1.16 0.13
N ILE A 84 2.98 -2.42 0.24
CA ILE A 84 3.01 -3.36 -0.88
C ILE A 84 2.00 -4.51 -0.67
N ASP A 85 1.13 -4.73 -1.65
CA ASP A 85 0.27 -5.91 -1.75
C ASP A 85 0.42 -6.56 -3.15
N PRO A 86 0.89 -7.82 -3.24
CA PRO A 86 1.12 -8.51 -4.53
C PRO A 86 -0.11 -8.70 -5.42
N VAL A 87 -1.31 -8.71 -4.85
CA VAL A 87 -2.59 -8.98 -5.53
C VAL A 87 -3.46 -7.72 -5.65
N LEU A 88 -2.91 -6.54 -5.36
CA LEU A 88 -3.64 -5.28 -5.43
C LEU A 88 -4.11 -4.99 -6.86
N HIS A 89 -5.43 -4.80 -7.01
CA HIS A 89 -6.04 -4.30 -8.25
C HIS A 89 -6.97 -3.11 -8.02
N ALA A 90 -7.26 -2.75 -6.76
CA ALA A 90 -8.07 -1.59 -6.45
C ALA A 90 -7.41 -0.30 -6.96
N LYS A 91 -8.22 0.67 -7.39
CA LYS A 91 -7.77 2.04 -7.63
C LYS A 91 -8.72 3.02 -6.95
N LEU A 92 -8.16 3.79 -6.03
CA LEU A 92 -8.86 4.87 -5.38
C LEU A 92 -7.86 5.89 -4.80
N VAL A 93 -8.35 7.11 -4.60
CA VAL A 93 -7.67 8.17 -3.87
C VAL A 93 -8.57 8.57 -2.70
N LEU A 94 -8.00 8.67 -1.50
CA LEU A 94 -8.66 9.23 -0.31
C LEU A 94 -7.86 10.45 0.13
N THR A 95 -8.55 11.55 0.44
CA THR A 95 -7.91 12.75 0.99
C THR A 95 -8.61 13.23 2.25
N ASP A 96 -7.79 13.60 3.24
CA ASP A 96 -8.20 14.26 4.49
C ASP A 96 -9.36 13.58 5.25
N GLU A 97 -9.58 12.28 5.01
CA GLU A 97 -10.72 11.51 5.53
C GLU A 97 -12.10 12.09 5.15
N SER A 98 -12.16 12.95 4.13
CA SER A 98 -13.37 13.68 3.73
C SER A 98 -13.75 13.55 2.27
N GLU A 99 -12.81 13.16 1.40
CA GLU A 99 -13.09 12.95 -0.03
C GLU A 99 -12.55 11.59 -0.48
N MET A 100 -13.28 10.96 -1.40
CA MET A 100 -12.83 9.74 -2.08
C MET A 100 -13.11 9.84 -3.57
N LEU A 101 -12.16 9.36 -4.37
CA LEU A 101 -12.33 9.08 -5.78
C LEU A 101 -11.98 7.62 -6.06
N MET A 102 -12.96 6.81 -6.47
CA MET A 102 -12.77 5.42 -6.90
C MET A 102 -13.00 5.32 -8.41
N PHE A 103 -12.17 4.56 -9.13
CA PHE A 103 -12.22 4.51 -10.59
C PHE A 103 -11.70 3.17 -11.14
N SER A 104 -12.09 2.86 -12.38
CA SER A 104 -11.75 1.59 -13.04
C SER A 104 -10.34 1.57 -13.66
N SER A 105 -9.81 2.74 -14.05
CA SER A 105 -8.53 2.83 -14.75
C SER A 105 -7.32 2.77 -13.83
N ASN A 106 -6.15 2.40 -14.37
CA ASN A 106 -4.88 2.63 -13.68
C ASN A 106 -4.47 4.10 -13.81
N LEU A 107 -3.70 4.63 -12.84
CA LEU A 107 -3.18 6.01 -12.84
C LEU A 107 -1.97 6.19 -13.78
N ILE A 108 -2.08 5.67 -15.01
CA ILE A 108 -1.03 5.74 -16.03
C ILE A 108 -1.59 6.34 -17.32
N GLN A 109 -0.81 7.24 -17.91
CA GLN A 109 -1.19 8.06 -19.07
C GLN A 109 -1.70 7.25 -20.27
N THR A 110 -1.24 6.01 -20.43
CA THR A 110 -1.64 5.13 -21.54
C THR A 110 -3.02 4.50 -21.39
N SER A 111 -3.58 4.41 -20.17
CA SER A 111 -4.87 3.76 -19.92
C SER A 111 -6.04 4.71 -20.15
N LEU A 112 -5.87 6.00 -19.84
CA LEU A 112 -6.95 6.99 -19.84
C LEU A 112 -7.35 7.51 -21.24
N GLY A 113 -6.60 7.17 -22.29
CA GLY A 113 -6.89 7.61 -23.66
C GLY A 113 -7.36 6.53 -24.62
N ARG A 114 -7.56 5.29 -24.14
CA ARG A 114 -7.83 4.13 -25.01
C ARG A 114 -9.02 3.26 -24.60
N ASN A 115 -9.45 3.33 -23.35
CA ASN A 115 -10.51 2.51 -22.79
C ASN A 115 -11.68 3.38 -22.34
N HIS A 116 -12.88 2.81 -22.33
CA HIS A 116 -14.00 3.38 -21.61
C HIS A 116 -13.82 3.11 -20.12
N GLU A 117 -13.76 4.18 -19.34
CA GLU A 117 -13.45 4.14 -17.92
C GLU A 117 -14.49 4.94 -17.16
N CYS A 118 -14.73 4.59 -15.90
CA CYS A 118 -15.62 5.35 -15.06
C CYS A 118 -15.13 5.42 -13.62
N GLY A 119 -15.68 6.36 -12.88
CA GLY A 119 -15.40 6.55 -11.47
C GLY A 119 -16.54 7.21 -10.74
N ILE A 120 -16.38 7.25 -9.41
CA ILE A 120 -17.28 7.94 -8.49
C ILE A 120 -16.41 8.79 -7.58
N TYR A 121 -16.70 10.09 -7.56
CA TYR A 121 -16.25 10.98 -6.50
C TYR A 121 -17.34 11.05 -5.42
N THR A 122 -16.92 11.12 -4.17
CA THR A 122 -17.84 11.32 -3.05
C THR A 122 -17.20 12.05 -1.87
N GLU A 123 -18.01 12.89 -1.22
CA GLU A 123 -17.80 13.47 0.12
C GLU A 123 -18.65 12.72 1.19
N ASP A 124 -19.28 11.60 0.83
CA ASP A 124 -20.17 10.84 1.72
C ASP A 124 -19.36 9.95 2.67
N LYS A 125 -19.31 10.33 3.95
CA LYS A 125 -18.64 9.56 5.01
C LYS A 125 -19.11 8.12 5.13
N ASP A 126 -20.39 7.84 4.83
CA ASP A 126 -20.93 6.48 4.88
C ASP A 126 -20.30 5.55 3.82
N LEU A 127 -19.69 6.13 2.78
CA LEU A 127 -18.90 5.41 1.77
C LEU A 127 -17.39 5.48 2.05
N ILE A 128 -16.91 6.61 2.56
CA ILE A 128 -15.48 6.87 2.80
C ILE A 128 -14.94 6.05 3.98
N GLU A 129 -15.67 5.96 5.08
CA GLU A 129 -15.23 5.25 6.28
C GLU A 129 -14.97 3.75 6.00
N PRO A 130 -15.92 2.99 5.39
CA PRO A 130 -15.66 1.59 5.04
C PRO A 130 -14.52 1.39 4.03
N ALA A 131 -14.35 2.32 3.08
CA ALA A 131 -13.24 2.28 2.13
C ALA A 131 -11.89 2.50 2.82
N THR A 132 -11.83 3.44 3.76
CA THR A 132 -10.65 3.73 4.58
C THR A 132 -10.29 2.54 5.46
N ASP A 133 -11.28 1.92 6.11
CA ASP A 133 -11.10 0.69 6.89
C ASP A 133 -10.56 -0.46 6.03
N TYR A 134 -11.11 -0.65 4.83
CA TYR A 134 -10.66 -1.68 3.90
C TYR A 134 -9.20 -1.47 3.48
N VAL A 135 -8.82 -0.24 3.13
CA VAL A 135 -7.43 0.09 2.77
C VAL A 135 -6.48 -0.10 3.95
N THR A 136 -6.88 0.34 5.14
CA THR A 136 -6.10 0.18 6.37
C THR A 136 -5.89 -1.31 6.68
N GLN A 137 -6.93 -2.14 6.55
CA GLN A 137 -6.79 -3.58 6.72
C GLN A 137 -5.82 -4.22 5.72
N ILE A 138 -5.76 -3.75 4.47
CA ILE A 138 -4.74 -4.24 3.51
C ILE A 138 -3.34 -3.86 4.00
N MET A 139 -3.15 -2.59 4.38
CA MET A 139 -1.87 -2.11 4.89
C MET A 139 -1.43 -2.86 6.15
N GLU A 140 -2.35 -3.17 7.06
CA GLU A 140 -2.07 -3.93 8.29
C GLU A 140 -1.82 -5.42 8.02
N ARG A 141 -2.53 -6.05 7.07
CA ARG A 141 -2.26 -7.44 6.61
C ARG A 141 -0.84 -7.60 6.08
N HIS A 142 -0.31 -6.52 5.52
CA HIS A 142 1.02 -6.40 4.94
C HIS A 142 1.94 -5.50 5.78
N GLY A 143 1.56 -5.22 7.03
CA GLY A 143 2.20 -4.27 7.95
C GLY A 143 3.55 -4.73 8.48
N THR A 144 4.45 -5.10 7.57
CA THR A 144 5.89 -4.84 7.56
C THR A 144 6.36 -5.02 6.10
N ASN A 145 6.76 -3.94 5.45
CA ASN A 145 7.21 -3.97 4.06
C ASN A 145 8.47 -4.82 3.83
N GLU A 146 8.47 -5.39 2.63
CA GLU A 146 9.62 -5.74 1.78
C GLU A 146 10.53 -6.87 2.26
N ASP A 147 10.28 -8.07 1.72
CA ASP A 147 11.04 -9.29 2.01
C ASP A 147 11.13 -9.59 3.52
N GLY A 148 10.25 -9.02 4.33
CA GLY A 148 10.37 -8.94 5.78
C GLY A 148 9.45 -9.87 6.54
N GLY A 149 9.90 -10.26 7.73
CA GLY A 149 9.22 -11.11 8.67
C GLY A 149 9.48 -10.61 10.08
N HIS A 150 9.05 -11.36 11.07
CA HIS A 150 9.22 -11.03 12.47
C HIS A 150 10.13 -12.03 13.14
N CYS A 151 10.95 -11.58 14.09
CA CYS A 151 11.69 -12.49 14.94
C CYS A 151 10.70 -13.37 15.69
N VAL A 152 10.82 -14.68 15.52
CA VAL A 152 9.91 -15.60 16.21
C VAL A 152 10.00 -15.49 17.72
N CYS A 153 11.10 -14.98 18.29
CA CYS A 153 11.31 -14.89 19.74
C CYS A 153 10.85 -13.57 20.37
N CYS A 154 11.07 -12.43 19.70
CA CYS A 154 10.85 -11.09 20.27
C CYS A 154 9.95 -10.18 19.43
N ASN A 155 9.41 -10.68 18.32
CA ASN A 155 8.57 -9.94 17.37
C ASN A 155 9.25 -8.78 16.63
N ALA A 156 10.57 -8.58 16.82
CA ALA A 156 11.29 -7.53 16.11
C ALA A 156 11.18 -7.72 14.59
N PRO A 157 10.84 -6.66 13.83
CA PRO A 157 10.81 -6.74 12.37
C PRO A 157 12.20 -7.06 11.81
N MET A 158 12.25 -7.84 10.75
CA MET A 158 13.48 -8.31 10.12
C MET A 158 13.29 -8.57 8.63
N THR A 159 14.39 -8.61 7.87
CA THR A 159 14.41 -9.13 6.50
C THR A 159 14.51 -10.66 6.51
N ILE A 160 13.56 -11.33 5.87
CA ILE A 160 13.55 -12.76 5.53
C ILE A 160 14.60 -12.97 4.43
N ASP A 161 15.53 -13.89 4.66
CA ASP A 161 16.42 -14.29 3.57
C ASP A 161 15.62 -15.04 2.48
N LYS A 162 16.00 -14.92 1.21
CA LYS A 162 15.30 -15.58 0.08
C LYS A 162 15.23 -17.12 0.18
N LYS A 163 15.85 -17.74 1.20
CA LYS A 163 15.81 -19.17 1.50
C LYS A 163 14.96 -19.49 2.74
N GLY A 164 14.35 -18.50 3.39
CA GLY A 164 13.50 -18.64 4.58
C GLY A 164 14.21 -19.12 5.86
N ARG A 165 15.54 -19.05 5.94
CA ARG A 165 16.31 -19.69 7.03
C ARG A 165 16.55 -18.78 8.24
N LYS A 166 16.48 -17.47 8.07
CA LYS A 166 16.71 -16.49 9.15
C LYS A 166 15.40 -16.09 9.83
N VAL A 167 15.01 -16.88 10.84
CA VAL A 167 13.77 -16.66 11.62
C VAL A 167 13.96 -15.89 12.93
N ARG A 168 15.21 -15.57 13.30
CA ARG A 168 15.59 -14.84 14.52
C ARG A 168 16.39 -13.57 14.19
N CYS A 169 16.23 -12.52 15.01
CA CYS A 169 17.01 -11.29 14.86
C CYS A 169 18.44 -11.53 15.33
N LEU A 170 19.36 -10.63 14.98
CA LEU A 170 20.77 -10.78 15.33
C LEU A 170 20.97 -10.90 16.86
N ASP A 171 20.19 -10.17 17.65
CA ASP A 171 20.29 -10.18 19.11
C ASP A 171 19.79 -11.49 19.72
N CYS A 172 18.61 -11.95 19.31
CA CYS A 172 18.08 -13.24 19.75
C CYS A 172 18.94 -14.41 19.29
N TYR A 173 19.57 -14.31 18.12
CA TYR A 173 20.53 -15.30 17.65
C TYR A 173 21.81 -15.30 18.51
N LYS A 174 22.42 -14.13 18.77
CA LYS A 174 23.63 -14.01 19.59
C LYS A 174 23.43 -14.43 21.05
N LYS A 175 22.24 -14.20 21.60
CA LYS A 175 21.86 -14.59 22.97
C LYS A 175 21.30 -16.01 23.07
N ASP A 176 21.31 -16.75 21.96
CA ASP A 176 20.73 -18.08 21.82
C ASP A 176 19.30 -18.22 22.38
N VAL A 177 18.46 -17.23 22.11
CA VAL A 177 17.04 -17.29 22.48
C VAL A 177 16.34 -18.22 21.49
N VAL A 178 15.80 -19.33 21.97
CA VAL A 178 15.13 -20.36 21.14
C VAL A 178 13.62 -20.44 21.35
N ASN A 179 13.08 -19.73 22.35
CA ASN A 179 11.64 -19.72 22.63
C ASN A 179 10.88 -18.93 21.55
N ALA A 180 10.27 -19.64 20.61
CA ALA A 180 9.46 -19.06 19.55
C ALA A 180 8.02 -18.79 20.06
N ARG A 181 7.58 -17.55 19.89
CA ARG A 181 6.32 -16.97 20.42
C ARG A 181 5.50 -16.25 19.35
N PHE A 182 6.12 -15.83 18.26
CA PHE A 182 5.51 -14.98 17.25
C PHE A 182 5.66 -15.58 15.86
N CYS A 183 4.60 -15.48 15.05
CA CYS A 183 4.62 -15.89 13.65
C CYS A 183 5.66 -15.07 12.87
N HIS A 184 6.55 -15.74 12.16
CA HIS A 184 7.57 -15.10 11.34
C HIS A 184 6.99 -14.31 10.17
N GLY A 185 5.80 -14.65 9.67
CA GLY A 185 5.19 -13.98 8.51
C GLY A 185 4.25 -12.82 8.84
N CYS A 186 3.71 -12.73 10.06
CA CYS A 186 2.76 -11.67 10.43
C CYS A 186 2.96 -11.08 11.83
N GLY A 187 3.92 -11.60 12.61
CA GLY A 187 4.23 -11.10 13.96
C GLY A 187 3.22 -11.47 15.05
N GLY A 188 2.10 -12.10 14.70
CA GLY A 188 1.08 -12.49 15.68
C GLY A 188 1.61 -13.46 16.73
N ALA A 189 1.25 -13.26 18.00
CA ALA A 189 1.56 -14.19 19.09
C ALA A 189 0.83 -15.54 18.87
N LYS A 190 1.58 -16.58 18.49
CA LYS A 190 1.05 -17.88 18.05
C LYS A 190 1.97 -19.00 18.53
N GLY A 191 1.43 -20.21 18.69
CA GLY A 191 2.22 -21.42 19.00
C GLY A 191 3.02 -21.91 17.79
N VAL A 192 4.12 -21.22 17.47
CA VAL A 192 5.06 -21.58 16.39
C VAL A 192 6.36 -22.17 16.97
N THR A 193 7.19 -22.77 16.12
CA THR A 193 8.54 -23.21 16.51
C THR A 193 9.60 -22.62 15.57
N ILE A 194 10.88 -22.82 15.86
CA ILE A 194 11.97 -22.41 14.97
C ILE A 194 11.88 -23.15 13.62
N GLU A 195 11.49 -24.43 13.64
CA GLU A 195 11.33 -25.30 12.47
C GLU A 195 10.03 -25.03 11.71
N LYS A 196 8.98 -24.61 12.41
CA LYS A 196 7.67 -24.24 11.85
C LYS A 196 7.36 -22.79 12.23
N PRO A 197 8.03 -21.82 11.59
CA PRO A 197 8.01 -20.43 12.04
C PRO A 197 6.75 -19.66 11.63
N LEU A 198 5.85 -20.27 10.84
CA LEU A 198 4.66 -19.62 10.30
C LEU A 198 3.39 -20.17 10.94
N CYS A 199 2.41 -19.29 11.17
CA CYS A 199 1.05 -19.72 11.50
C CYS A 199 0.38 -20.39 10.28
N LYS A 200 -0.73 -21.09 10.52
CA LYS A 200 -1.50 -21.78 9.47
C LYS A 200 -1.82 -20.86 8.29
N ASP A 201 -2.35 -19.67 8.57
CA ASP A 201 -2.77 -18.73 7.53
C ASP A 201 -1.58 -18.23 6.70
N CYS A 202 -0.46 -17.90 7.34
CA CYS A 202 0.77 -17.48 6.66
C CYS A 202 1.40 -18.62 5.85
N TRP A 203 1.39 -19.85 6.37
CA TRP A 203 1.91 -21.02 5.66
C TRP A 203 1.07 -21.36 4.44
N THR A 204 -0.26 -21.35 4.56
CA THR A 204 -1.19 -21.55 3.44
C THR A 204 -1.05 -20.46 2.38
N ARG A 205 -0.81 -19.20 2.80
CA ARG A 205 -0.57 -18.09 1.88
C ARG A 205 0.70 -18.26 1.04
N LEU A 206 1.81 -18.71 1.65
CA LEU A 206 3.08 -18.89 0.93
C LEU A 206 3.11 -20.13 0.04
N ASN A 207 2.29 -21.15 0.33
CA ASN A 207 2.28 -22.42 -0.39
C ASN A 207 1.01 -22.60 -1.24
N LYS A 208 0.28 -21.52 -1.54
CA LYS A 208 -0.77 -21.56 -2.56
C LYS A 208 -0.11 -21.67 -3.94
N PRO A 209 -0.56 -22.59 -4.80
CA PRO A 209 -0.08 -22.68 -6.18
C PRO A 209 -0.44 -21.43 -6.99
#